data_AF-A0A370DBM3-F1
#
_entry.id   AF-A0A370DBM3-F1
#
_cell.length_a   1.000
_cell.length_b   1.000
_cell.length_c   1.000
_cell.angle_alpha   90.00
_cell.angle_beta   90.00
_cell.angle_gamma   90.00
#
_symmetry.space_group_name_H-M   'P 1'
#
loop_
_entity.id
_entity.type
_entity.pdbx_description
1 polymer ?
#
loop_
_entity_poly.entity_id
_entity_poly.type
_entity_poly.pdbx_seq_one_letter_code
_entity_poly.pdbx_strand_id
1 'polypeptide(L)'
;MGEETTQVWLAKWQDGELTPLHNTPPFAWQQSSLTVRRAVTDACESQVDIPADVLETCKTSLPAKGKWGLLMTLVSIASDLWQGITINQKGEKSPIYYSPEIGLMTEKEYTVTQGTDL
;
A
#
# COMPACT_ATOMS: atom_id res chain seq x y z
N MET A 1 21.42 5.91 15.54
CA MET A 1 20.00 6.30 15.44
C MET A 1 19.40 5.46 14.34
N GLY A 2 18.35 4.70 14.64
CA GLY A 2 17.68 3.83 13.67
C GLY A 2 16.90 4.65 12.65
N GLU A 3 16.70 4.08 11.46
CA GLU A 3 15.90 4.70 10.41
C GLU A 3 14.45 4.81 10.87
N GLU A 4 13.82 5.98 10.72
CA GLU A 4 12.42 6.17 11.05
C GLU A 4 11.54 5.31 10.14
N THR A 5 10.68 4.51 10.74
CA THR A 5 9.77 3.62 10.02
C THR A 5 8.32 3.88 10.39
N THR A 6 7.41 3.48 9.51
CA THR A 6 5.96 3.55 9.74
C THR A 6 5.29 2.25 9.30
N GLN A 7 4.20 1.92 9.98
CA GLN A 7 3.36 0.79 9.61
C GLN A 7 2.47 1.19 8.43
N VAL A 8 2.41 0.34 7.42
CA VAL A 8 1.50 0.48 6.29
C VAL A 8 0.57 -0.73 6.24
N TRP A 9 -0.72 -0.50 6.07
CA TRP A 9 -1.70 -1.52 5.71
C TRP A 9 -2.02 -1.40 4.23
N LEU A 10 -1.88 -2.50 3.51
CA LEU A 10 -2.17 -2.62 2.09
C LEU A 10 -3.63 -3.05 1.93
N ALA A 11 -4.43 -2.19 1.31
CA ALA A 11 -5.82 -2.47 0.97
C ALA A 11 -6.00 -2.44 -0.55
N LYS A 12 -6.59 -3.50 -1.10
CA LYS A 12 -6.96 -3.55 -2.51
C LYS A 12 -8.32 -2.90 -2.73
N TRP A 13 -8.42 -2.07 -3.75
CA TRP A 13 -9.65 -1.50 -4.27
C TRP A 13 -10.16 -2.36 -5.42
N GLN A 14 -11.27 -3.06 -5.19
CA GLN A 14 -11.95 -3.88 -6.19
C GLN A 14 -13.45 -3.87 -5.96
N ASP A 15 -14.24 -3.89 -7.03
CA ASP A 15 -15.70 -4.03 -6.96
C ASP A 15 -16.42 -3.01 -6.06
N GLY A 16 -15.84 -1.81 -5.90
CA GLY A 16 -16.38 -0.75 -5.04
C GLY A 16 -16.06 -0.90 -3.55
N GLU A 17 -15.19 -1.84 -3.18
CA GLU A 17 -14.83 -2.12 -1.79
C GLU A 17 -13.31 -2.03 -1.56
N LEU A 18 -12.93 -1.61 -0.35
CA LEU A 18 -11.56 -1.73 0.16
C LEU A 18 -11.45 -2.95 1.05
N THR A 19 -10.60 -3.90 0.66
CA THR A 19 -10.34 -5.13 1.42
C THR A 19 -8.85 -5.29 1.70
N PRO A 20 -8.46 -6.04 2.74
CA PRO A 20 -7.06 -6.39 2.95
C PRO A 20 -6.49 -7.06 1.68
N LEU A 21 -5.25 -6.73 1.33
CA LEU A 21 -4.56 -7.35 0.20
C LEU A 21 -4.60 -8.89 0.28
N HIS A 22 -4.31 -9.42 1.47
CA HIS A 22 -4.44 -10.83 1.84
C HIS A 22 -5.66 -11.01 2.74
N ASN A 23 -6.75 -11.55 2.19
CA ASN A 23 -8.03 -11.68 2.90
C ASN A 23 -8.20 -13.03 3.61
N THR A 24 -7.17 -13.49 4.34
CA THR A 24 -7.21 -14.75 5.07
C THR A 24 -7.51 -14.50 6.56
N PRO A 25 -8.72 -14.82 7.04
CA PRO A 25 -9.05 -14.65 8.46
C PRO A 25 -8.28 -15.62 9.37
N PRO A 26 -8.07 -15.28 10.65
CA PRO A 26 -8.51 -14.04 11.31
C PRO A 26 -7.51 -12.88 11.19
N PHE A 27 -6.37 -13.08 10.51
CA PHE A 27 -5.22 -12.17 10.54
C PHE A 27 -5.01 -11.38 9.24
N ALA A 28 -6.07 -11.18 8.47
CA ALA A 28 -6.02 -10.58 7.13
C ALA A 28 -5.25 -9.26 7.10
N TRP A 29 -5.53 -8.35 8.05
CA TRP A 29 -4.82 -7.08 8.13
C TRP A 29 -3.37 -7.20 8.58
N GLN A 30 -3.04 -8.12 9.49
CA GLN A 30 -1.64 -8.34 9.88
C GLN A 30 -0.81 -8.88 8.71
N GLN A 31 -1.39 -9.80 7.92
CA GLN A 31 -0.77 -10.35 6.71
C GLN A 31 -0.69 -9.32 5.58
N SER A 32 -1.60 -8.34 5.58
CA SER A 32 -1.63 -7.23 4.62
C SER A 32 -0.91 -5.99 5.15
N SER A 33 0.10 -6.15 5.99
CA SER A 33 0.78 -5.02 6.61
C SER A 33 2.28 -5.19 6.60
N LEU A 34 2.99 -4.07 6.49
CA LEU A 34 4.45 -4.05 6.44
C LEU A 34 5.00 -2.74 7.02
N THR A 35 6.27 -2.79 7.41
CA THR A 35 7.00 -1.64 7.95
C THR A 35 7.87 -1.03 6.85
N VAL A 36 7.63 0.24 6.51
CA VAL A 36 8.41 0.98 5.51
C VAL A 36 9.22 2.09 6.16
N ARG A 37 10.27 2.55 5.48
CA ARG A 37 11.01 3.74 5.88
C ARG A 37 10.17 4.99 5.60
N ARG A 38 10.08 5.90 6.57
CA ARG A 38 9.38 7.19 6.42
C ARG A 38 9.96 8.06 5.31
N ALA A 39 11.26 7.92 5.03
CA ALA A 39 11.92 8.61 3.93
C ALA A 39 11.29 8.28 2.55
N VAL A 40 10.70 7.09 2.41
CA VAL A 40 10.05 6.62 1.17
C VAL A 40 8.55 6.85 1.20
N THR A 41 7.93 6.67 2.37
CA THR A 41 6.47 6.75 2.54
C THR A 41 6.14 7.52 3.81
N ASP A 42 5.93 8.84 3.66
CA ASP A 42 5.44 9.71 4.74
C ASP A 42 3.90 9.74 4.76
N ALA A 43 3.28 9.71 3.58
CA ALA A 43 1.84 9.56 3.41
C ALA A 43 1.50 8.67 2.20
N CYS A 44 0.23 8.28 2.09
CA CYS A 44 -0.32 7.55 0.96
C CYS A 44 -1.48 8.35 0.35
N GLU A 45 -1.65 8.23 -0.97
CA GLU A 45 -2.79 8.79 -1.69
C GLU A 45 -3.46 7.69 -2.51
N SER A 46 -4.77 7.82 -2.72
CA SER A 46 -5.51 6.95 -3.62
C SER A 46 -5.31 7.37 -5.07
N GLN A 47 -4.97 6.41 -5.93
CA GLN A 47 -4.88 6.62 -7.39
C GLN A 47 -6.25 6.90 -8.04
N VAL A 48 -7.32 6.45 -7.38
CA VAL A 48 -8.70 6.62 -7.83
C VAL A 48 -9.51 7.34 -6.76
N ASP A 49 -10.63 7.94 -7.17
CA ASP A 49 -11.56 8.54 -6.24
C ASP A 49 -12.29 7.43 -5.46
N ILE A 50 -11.94 7.28 -4.19
CA ILE A 50 -12.56 6.30 -3.28
C ILE A 50 -13.49 7.08 -2.35
N PRO A 51 -14.77 6.68 -2.23
CA PRO A 51 -15.71 7.34 -1.33
C PRO A 51 -15.19 7.42 0.10
N ALA A 52 -15.42 8.57 0.74
CA ALA A 52 -14.95 8.83 2.09
C ALA A 52 -15.49 7.80 3.10
N ASP A 53 -16.75 7.38 2.95
CA ASP A 53 -17.38 6.39 3.82
C ASP A 53 -16.71 5.00 3.71
N VAL A 54 -16.23 4.63 2.52
CA VAL A 54 -15.52 3.38 2.30
C VAL A 54 -14.14 3.43 2.94
N LEU A 55 -13.43 4.55 2.81
CA LEU A 55 -12.15 4.77 3.50
C LEU A 55 -12.32 4.73 5.02
N GLU A 56 -13.35 5.37 5.55
CA GLU A 56 -13.64 5.38 6.99
C GLU A 56 -13.99 3.99 7.49
N THR A 57 -14.90 3.29 6.81
CA THR A 57 -15.27 1.89 7.11
C THR A 57 -14.04 1.00 7.13
N CYS A 58 -13.20 1.08 6.08
CA CYS A 58 -11.96 0.31 5.99
C CYS A 58 -11.04 0.59 7.19
N LYS A 59 -10.85 1.86 7.57
CA LYS A 59 -10.03 2.25 8.73
C LYS A 59 -10.55 1.67 10.04
N THR A 60 -11.87 1.55 10.22
CA THR A 60 -12.42 0.95 11.44
C THR A 60 -12.10 -0.54 11.59
N SER A 61 -11.83 -1.23 10.47
CA SER A 61 -11.47 -2.64 10.46
C SER A 61 -9.97 -2.89 10.71
N LEU A 62 -9.14 -1.85 10.60
CA LEU A 62 -7.70 -1.95 10.82
C LEU A 62 -7.37 -2.25 12.30
N PRO A 63 -6.24 -2.93 12.58
CA PRO A 63 -5.68 -3.01 13.92
C PRO A 63 -5.54 -1.63 14.55
N ALA A 64 -5.97 -1.49 15.81
CA ALA A 64 -6.01 -0.20 16.52
C ALA A 64 -6.72 0.93 15.74
N LYS A 65 -7.66 0.60 14.83
CA LYS A 65 -8.36 1.52 13.93
C LYS A 65 -7.41 2.35 13.05
N GLY A 66 -6.26 1.78 12.71
CA GLY A 66 -5.24 2.45 11.90
C GLY A 66 -4.44 3.50 12.65
N LYS A 67 -4.55 3.58 13.99
CA LYS A 67 -3.69 4.47 14.77
C LYS A 67 -2.23 4.12 14.51
N TRP A 68 -1.42 5.15 14.24
CA TRP A 68 0.04 5.08 14.11
C TRP A 68 0.59 4.54 12.78
N GLY A 69 -0.26 4.28 11.79
CA GLY A 69 0.19 3.86 10.47
C GLY A 69 -0.61 4.49 9.33
N LEU A 70 -0.27 4.07 8.12
CA LEU A 70 -0.86 4.55 6.87
C LEU A 70 -1.72 3.47 6.24
N LEU A 71 -2.87 3.85 5.69
CA LEU A 71 -3.65 3.01 4.81
C LEU A 71 -3.23 3.30 3.37
N MET A 72 -2.66 2.31 2.71
CA MET A 72 -2.30 2.37 1.30
C MET A 72 -3.37 1.67 0.49
N THR A 73 -4.01 2.42 -0.41
CA THR A 73 -4.99 1.89 -1.34
C THR A 73 -4.26 1.47 -2.62
N LEU A 74 -4.57 0.25 -3.07
CA LEU A 74 -3.93 -0.40 -4.19
C LEU A 74 -4.97 -0.71 -5.26
N VAL A 75 -4.66 -0.40 -6.51
CA VAL A 75 -5.46 -0.81 -7.68
C VAL A 75 -4.69 -1.85 -8.47
N SER A 76 -5.40 -2.84 -9.01
CA SER A 76 -4.77 -3.83 -9.90
C SER A 76 -4.49 -3.17 -11.25
N ILE A 77 -3.25 -3.31 -11.72
CA ILE A 77 -2.82 -2.80 -13.04
C ILE A 77 -2.47 -3.94 -14.01
N ALA A 78 -2.22 -5.14 -13.49
CA ALA A 78 -2.10 -6.38 -14.24
C ALA A 78 -2.41 -7.57 -13.32
N SER A 79 -2.43 -8.80 -13.87
CA SER A 79 -2.48 -10.02 -13.03
C SER A 79 -1.36 -9.99 -12.00
N ASP A 80 -1.74 -10.12 -10.73
CA ASP A 80 -0.83 -10.15 -9.58
C ASP A 80 0.07 -8.90 -9.42
N LEU A 81 -0.28 -7.80 -10.08
CA LEU A 81 0.41 -6.53 -9.95
C LEU A 81 -0.54 -5.43 -9.49
N TRP A 82 -0.17 -4.84 -8.36
CA TRP A 82 -0.92 -3.81 -7.67
C TRP A 82 -0.11 -2.52 -7.61
N GLN A 83 -0.79 -1.38 -7.75
CA GLN A 83 -0.17 -0.06 -7.72
C GLN A 83 -0.86 0.82 -6.69
N GLY A 84 -0.07 1.52 -5.89
CA GLY A 84 -0.52 2.61 -5.01
C GLY A 84 0.33 3.85 -5.22
N ILE A 85 -0.03 4.94 -4.54
CA ILE A 85 0.73 6.19 -4.56
C ILE A 85 1.25 6.50 -3.17
N THR A 86 2.56 6.71 -3.06
CA THR A 86 3.21 7.22 -1.86
C THR A 86 3.60 8.68 -2.02
N ILE A 87 3.65 9.38 -0.90
CA ILE A 87 4.16 10.74 -0.80
C ILE A 87 5.35 10.70 0.16
N ASN A 88 6.51 11.17 -0.30
CA ASN A 88 7.71 11.24 0.54
C ASN A 88 7.69 12.49 1.45
N GLN A 89 8.70 12.63 2.32
CA GLN A 89 8.80 13.77 3.25
C GLN A 89 8.94 15.14 2.57
N LYS A 90 9.26 15.19 1.28
CA LYS A 90 9.32 16.42 0.47
C LYS A 90 7.99 16.74 -0.22
N GLY A 91 6.97 15.91 -0.03
CA GLY A 91 5.67 16.04 -0.70
C GLY A 91 5.67 15.51 -2.14
N GLU A 92 6.72 14.81 -2.57
CA GLU A 92 6.81 14.25 -3.92
C GLU A 92 6.01 12.94 -3.99
N LYS A 93 5.13 12.85 -4.99
CA LYS A 93 4.34 11.66 -5.28
C LYS A 93 5.15 10.69 -6.11
N SER A 94 5.08 9.40 -5.80
CA SER A 94 5.67 8.35 -6.61
C SER A 94 4.80 7.10 -6.57
N PRO A 95 4.73 6.35 -7.68
CA PRO A 95 4.04 5.07 -7.68
C PRO A 95 4.86 4.05 -6.86
N ILE A 96 4.13 3.20 -6.16
CA ILE A 96 4.66 2.03 -5.50
C ILE A 96 3.93 0.80 -6.01
N TYR A 97 4.66 -0.29 -6.18
CA TYR A 97 4.15 -1.49 -6.79
C TYR A 97 4.21 -2.63 -5.79
N TYR A 98 3.21 -3.50 -5.81
CA TYR A 98 3.21 -4.73 -5.04
C TYR A 98 2.94 -5.91 -5.97
N SER A 99 3.77 -6.94 -5.84
CA SER A 99 3.49 -8.27 -6.38
C SER A 99 3.66 -9.31 -5.27
N PRO A 100 2.92 -10.42 -5.29
CA PRO A 100 3.09 -11.49 -4.31
C PRO A 100 4.46 -12.19 -4.44
N GLU A 101 5.05 -12.19 -5.64
CA GLU A 101 6.33 -12.83 -5.93
C GLU A 101 7.53 -12.02 -5.38
N ILE A 102 7.53 -10.70 -5.59
CA ILE A 102 8.68 -9.83 -5.27
C ILE A 102 8.45 -9.05 -3.98
N GLY A 103 7.19 -8.80 -3.62
CA GLY A 103 6.81 -7.89 -2.55
C GLY A 103 6.61 -6.46 -3.03
N LEU A 104 6.87 -5.50 -2.12
CA LEU A 104 6.71 -4.08 -2.37
C LEU A 104 7.95 -3.51 -3.07
N MET A 105 7.75 -2.74 -4.13
CA MET A 105 8.80 -2.18 -4.99
C MET A 105 8.55 -0.70 -5.21
N THR A 106 9.60 0.10 -5.08
CA THR A 106 9.58 1.48 -5.57
C THR A 106 9.51 1.51 -7.10
N GLU A 107 9.15 2.65 -7.69
CA GLU A 107 9.19 2.85 -9.14
C GLU A 107 10.53 2.48 -9.78
N LYS A 108 11.63 2.82 -9.10
CA LYS A 108 12.98 2.51 -9.56
C LYS A 108 13.22 1.00 -9.60
N GLU A 109 12.83 0.28 -8.56
CA GLU A 109 12.96 -1.17 -8.48
C GLU A 109 12.07 -1.86 -9.51
N TYR A 110 10.83 -1.40 -9.67
CA TYR A 110 9.91 -1.92 -10.68
C TYR A 110 10.49 -1.78 -12.10
N THR A 111 11.03 -0.61 -12.44
CA THR A 111 11.65 -0.36 -13.75
C THR A 111 12.84 -1.28 -14.01
N VAL A 112 13.67 -1.55 -12.99
CA VAL A 112 14.79 -2.48 -13.09
C VAL A 112 14.31 -3.91 -13.32
N THR A 113 13.30 -4.36 -12.58
CA THR A 113 12.71 -5.70 -12.75
C THR A 113 12.13 -5.88 -14.15
N GLN A 114 11.44 -4.87 -14.70
CA GLN A 114 10.89 -4.93 -16.07
C GLN A 114 11.99 -4.89 -17.15
N GLY A 115 13.14 -4.25 -16.87
CA GLY A 115 14.25 -4.14 -17.80
C GLY A 115 15.22 -5.33 -17.82
N THR A 116 15.01 -6.34 -16.97
CA THR A 116 15.90 -7.53 -16.87
C THR A 116 15.48 -8.68 -17.80
N ASP A 117 14.45 -8.47 -18.64
CA ASP A 117 13.90 -9.45 -19.60
C ASP A 117 14.37 -9.22 -21.06
N LEU A 118 15.60 -8.73 -21.26
CA LEU A 118 16.24 -8.56 -22.59
C LEU A 118 17.62 -9.18 -22.67
#